data_AF-A0A945CSB5-F1
#
_entry.id   AF-A0A945CSB5-F1
#
_cell.length_a   1.000
_cell.length_b   1.000
_cell.length_c   1.000
_cell.angle_alpha   90.00
_cell.angle_beta   90.00
_cell.angle_gamma   90.00
#
_symmetry.space_group_name_H-M   'P 1'
#
loop_
_entity.id
_entity.type
_entity.pdbx_description
1 polymer ?
#
loop_
_entity_poly.entity_id
_entity_poly.type
_entity_poly.pdbx_seq_one_letter_code
_entity_poly.pdbx_strand_id
1 'polypeptide(L)'
;VCPAMPLNDPLNDGISIWVGGKVSNARSEPMFSKLAIPFIPNNPPRWPEVTDAVRNIVEVWASNARKFERMGEFIERIGWPRFFELTGIEFEKEHIDDFKHAGLTYKRSAQLRH
;
A
#
# COMPACT_ATOMS: atom_id res chain seq x y z
N VAL A 1 -9.33 -13.87 24.16
CA VAL A 1 -10.47 -13.55 23.27
C VAL A 1 -11.74 -13.54 24.09
N CYS A 2 -12.35 -12.38 24.30
CA CYS A 2 -13.51 -12.19 25.16
C CYS A 2 -14.69 -11.65 24.32
N PRO A 3 -15.84 -12.34 24.25
CA PRO A 3 -17.01 -11.86 23.52
C PRO A 3 -17.59 -10.53 24.05
N ALA A 4 -17.30 -10.18 25.31
CA ALA A 4 -17.77 -8.95 25.94
C ALA A 4 -16.95 -7.70 25.57
N MET A 5 -16.02 -7.79 24.63
CA MET A 5 -15.25 -6.65 24.13
C MET A 5 -15.56 -6.38 22.64
N PRO A 6 -16.78 -5.88 22.31
CA PRO A 6 -17.10 -5.46 20.95
C PRO A 6 -16.33 -4.19 20.57
N LEU A 7 -15.86 -4.11 19.32
CA LEU A 7 -15.06 -2.99 18.79
C LEU A 7 -15.59 -2.44 17.47
N ASN A 8 -16.60 -3.09 16.87
CA ASN A 8 -17.17 -2.68 15.59
C ASN A 8 -17.90 -1.35 15.71
N ASP A 9 -17.62 -0.44 14.78
CA ASP A 9 -18.20 0.90 14.72
C ASP A 9 -18.47 1.30 13.26
N PRO A 10 -19.74 1.38 12.82
CA PRO A 10 -20.08 1.69 11.43
C PRO A 10 -19.50 3.02 10.90
N LEU A 11 -19.21 3.99 11.77
CA LEU A 11 -18.69 5.30 11.37
C LEU A 11 -17.16 5.34 11.30
N ASN A 12 -16.49 4.53 12.12
CA ASN A 12 -15.03 4.54 12.24
C ASN A 12 -14.36 3.31 11.63
N ASP A 13 -15.13 2.26 11.33
CA ASP A 13 -14.67 1.12 10.55
C ASP A 13 -14.50 1.52 9.08
N GLY A 14 -13.45 1.01 8.46
CA GLY A 14 -13.11 1.34 7.08
C GLY A 14 -12.14 0.35 6.46
N ILE A 15 -11.58 0.73 5.33
CA ILE A 15 -10.73 -0.10 4.49
C ILE A 15 -9.34 0.54 4.37
N SER A 16 -8.31 -0.27 4.51
CA SER A 16 -6.94 0.10 4.14
C SER A 16 -6.56 -0.61 2.83
N ILE A 17 -5.76 0.05 1.98
CA ILE A 17 -5.29 -0.52 0.72
C ILE A 17 -3.81 -0.86 0.84
N TRP A 18 -3.47 -2.09 0.45
CA TRP A 18 -2.13 -2.65 0.54
C TRP A 18 -1.66 -3.13 -0.84
N VAL A 19 -0.40 -2.86 -1.18
CA VAL A 19 0.15 -3.13 -2.53
C VAL A 19 1.53 -3.78 -2.46
N GLY A 20 1.96 -4.38 -3.58
CA GLY A 20 3.34 -4.84 -3.77
C GLY A 20 3.65 -6.26 -3.29
N GLY A 21 2.69 -6.95 -2.67
CA GLY A 21 2.88 -8.33 -2.21
C GLY A 21 2.95 -9.36 -3.35
N LYS A 22 3.70 -10.44 -3.15
CA LYS A 22 3.69 -11.61 -4.03
C LYS A 22 4.11 -12.90 -3.31
N VAL A 23 3.65 -14.03 -3.82
CA VAL A 23 3.96 -15.37 -3.29
C VAL A 23 4.90 -16.17 -4.19
N SER A 24 4.95 -15.88 -5.50
CA SER A 24 5.76 -16.65 -6.44
C SER A 24 7.25 -16.27 -6.39
N ASN A 25 8.14 -17.26 -6.56
CA ASN A 25 9.59 -17.09 -6.68
C ASN A 25 10.08 -16.64 -8.07
N ALA A 26 9.18 -16.34 -9.01
CA ALA A 26 9.60 -15.90 -10.34
C ALA A 26 10.25 -14.50 -10.24
N ARG A 27 11.51 -14.40 -10.72
CA ARG A 27 12.37 -13.19 -10.83
C ARG A 27 12.83 -12.56 -9.52
N SER A 28 11.94 -12.37 -8.55
CA SER A 28 12.29 -11.93 -7.20
C SER A 28 11.63 -12.82 -6.14
N GLU A 29 12.09 -12.71 -4.90
CA GLU A 29 11.58 -13.47 -3.76
C GLU A 29 10.15 -13.07 -3.38
N PRO A 30 9.41 -13.90 -2.64
CA PRO A 30 8.12 -13.53 -2.08
C PRO A 30 8.21 -12.28 -1.21
N MET A 31 7.20 -11.42 -1.31
CA MET A 31 7.17 -10.13 -0.61
C MET A 31 5.82 -9.93 0.07
N PHE A 32 5.84 -9.33 1.25
CA PHE A 32 4.63 -8.81 1.88
C PHE A 32 4.14 -7.54 1.18
N SER A 33 2.83 -7.37 1.12
CA SER A 33 2.24 -6.09 0.74
C SER A 33 2.57 -5.01 1.79
N LYS A 34 2.63 -3.76 1.35
CA LYS A 34 2.85 -2.57 2.19
C LYS A 34 1.64 -1.64 2.08
N LEU A 35 1.41 -0.86 3.13
CA LEU A 35 0.31 0.08 3.22
C LEU A 35 0.50 1.18 2.17
N ALA A 36 -0.53 1.40 1.35
CA ALA A 36 -0.56 2.48 0.36
C ALA A 36 -1.61 3.54 0.69
N ILE A 37 -2.75 3.13 1.27
CA ILE A 37 -3.77 4.06 1.77
C ILE A 37 -4.16 3.60 3.19
N PRO A 38 -3.96 4.43 4.22
CA PRO A 38 -4.22 4.05 5.62
C PRO A 38 -5.68 3.78 5.90
N PHE A 39 -6.57 4.63 5.39
CA PHE A 39 -7.98 4.57 5.73
C PHE A 39 -8.86 5.16 4.62
N ILE A 40 -9.92 4.43 4.30
CA ILE A 40 -11.05 4.86 3.48
C ILE A 40 -12.32 4.51 4.24
N PRO A 41 -13.25 5.45 4.48
CA PRO A 41 -14.48 5.18 5.20
C PRO A 41 -15.38 4.20 4.43
N ASN A 42 -16.22 3.47 5.16
CA ASN A 42 -17.19 2.59 4.53
C ASN A 42 -18.29 3.38 3.81
N ASN A 43 -18.46 3.13 2.51
CA ASN A 43 -19.53 3.73 1.70
C ASN A 43 -20.34 2.66 0.93
N PRO A 44 -21.15 1.83 1.63
CA PRO A 44 -22.00 0.82 0.98
C PRO A 44 -23.07 1.45 0.08
N PRO A 45 -23.49 0.78 -1.01
CA PRO A 45 -23.14 -0.59 -1.40
C PRO A 45 -22.02 -0.68 -2.45
N ARG A 46 -21.40 0.45 -2.83
CA ARG A 46 -20.48 0.50 -3.99
C ARG A 46 -19.04 0.89 -3.68
N TRP A 47 -18.77 1.55 -2.55
CA TRP A 47 -17.43 2.03 -2.16
C TRP A 47 -16.67 2.71 -3.31
N PRO A 48 -17.25 3.76 -3.92
CA PRO A 48 -16.65 4.41 -5.08
C PRO A 48 -15.20 4.85 -4.82
N GLU A 49 -14.92 5.36 -3.61
CA GLU A 49 -13.60 5.82 -3.19
C GLU A 49 -12.55 4.70 -3.23
N VAL A 50 -12.93 3.49 -2.79
CA VAL A 50 -12.04 2.32 -2.83
C VAL A 50 -11.81 1.88 -4.27
N THR A 51 -12.87 1.81 -5.08
CA THR A 51 -12.75 1.37 -6.47
C THR A 51 -11.92 2.32 -7.31
N ASP A 52 -12.07 3.63 -7.09
CA ASP A 52 -11.31 4.66 -7.80
C ASP A 52 -9.84 4.62 -7.39
N ALA A 53 -9.54 4.46 -6.09
CA ALA A 53 -8.17 4.30 -5.61
C ALA A 53 -7.49 3.05 -6.19
N VAL A 54 -8.14 1.89 -6.16
CA VAL A 54 -7.61 0.65 -6.73
C VAL A 54 -7.40 0.79 -8.23
N ARG A 55 -8.36 1.36 -8.95
CA ARG A 55 -8.28 1.60 -10.39
C ARG A 55 -7.09 2.50 -10.73
N ASN A 56 -6.93 3.63 -10.04
CA ASN A 56 -5.81 4.55 -10.22
C ASN A 56 -4.45 3.84 -10.05
N ILE A 57 -4.29 3.07 -8.96
CA ILE A 57 -3.05 2.30 -8.70
C ILE A 57 -2.76 1.32 -9.85
N VAL A 58 -3.78 0.60 -10.33
CA VAL A 58 -3.63 -0.36 -11.43
C VAL A 58 -3.29 0.33 -12.75
N GLU A 59 -3.94 1.46 -13.07
CA GLU A 59 -3.68 2.24 -14.29
C GLU A 59 -2.27 2.84 -14.30
N VAL A 60 -1.80 3.37 -13.16
CA VAL A 60 -0.44 3.88 -12.99
C VAL A 60 0.59 2.76 -13.18
N TRP A 61 0.37 1.60 -12.56
CA TRP A 61 1.24 0.44 -12.74
C TRP A 61 1.26 -0.03 -14.20
N ALA A 62 0.09 -0.22 -14.82
CA ALA A 62 0.00 -0.70 -16.19
C ALA A 62 0.69 0.23 -17.20
N SER A 63 0.67 1.55 -16.94
CA SER A 63 1.28 2.56 -17.83
C SER A 63 2.80 2.69 -17.66
N ASN A 64 3.35 2.32 -16.50
CA ASN A 64 4.76 2.58 -16.15
C ASN A 64 5.60 1.30 -15.89
N ALA A 65 4.96 0.16 -15.71
CA ALA A 65 5.62 -1.11 -15.48
C ALA A 65 6.24 -1.66 -16.77
N ARG A 66 7.40 -2.29 -16.62
CA ARG A 66 8.04 -3.00 -17.73
C ARG A 66 7.39 -4.36 -17.91
N LYS A 67 7.57 -4.95 -19.10
CA LYS A 67 7.08 -6.30 -19.38
C LYS A 67 7.54 -7.26 -18.27
N PHE A 68 6.58 -8.02 -17.74
CA PHE A 68 6.73 -8.97 -16.64
C PHE A 68 6.88 -8.39 -15.23
N GLU A 69 7.06 -7.08 -15.03
CA GLU A 69 7.17 -6.52 -13.67
C GLU A 69 5.84 -6.64 -12.91
N ARG A 70 5.90 -7.25 -11.72
CA ARG A 70 4.79 -7.17 -10.76
C ARG A 70 4.76 -5.81 -10.08
N MET A 71 3.65 -5.45 -9.44
CA MET A 71 3.50 -4.20 -8.68
C MET A 71 4.66 -3.96 -7.70
N GLY A 72 5.06 -4.97 -6.92
CA GLY A 72 6.18 -4.83 -5.97
C GLY A 72 7.52 -4.57 -6.68
N GLU A 73 7.79 -5.31 -7.76
CA GLU A 73 9.01 -5.15 -8.57
C GLU A 73 9.08 -3.76 -9.23
N PHE A 74 7.92 -3.26 -9.69
CA PHE A 74 7.75 -1.90 -10.20
C PHE A 74 8.08 -0.86 -9.13
N ILE A 75 7.46 -0.96 -7.94
CA ILE A 75 7.66 -0.02 -6.83
C ILE A 75 9.10 -0.05 -6.33
N GLU A 76 9.73 -1.22 -6.20
CA GLU A 76 11.13 -1.34 -5.79
C GLU A 76 12.08 -0.64 -6.78
N ARG A 77 11.78 -0.74 -8.09
CA ARG A 77 12.59 -0.09 -9.13
C ARG A 77 12.49 1.43 -9.09
N ILE A 78 11.28 1.98 -8.97
CA ILE A 78 11.08 3.44 -8.99
C ILE A 78 11.30 4.09 -7.62
N GLY A 79 11.13 3.32 -6.55
CA GLY A 79 11.10 3.80 -5.17
C GLY A 79 9.71 4.28 -4.73
N TRP A 80 9.45 4.16 -3.42
CA TRP A 80 8.20 4.59 -2.81
C TRP A 80 7.87 6.08 -3.01
N PRO A 81 8.81 7.04 -2.87
CA PRO A 81 8.50 8.45 -3.12
C PRO A 81 7.89 8.68 -4.51
N ARG A 82 8.48 8.07 -5.54
CA ARG A 82 7.98 8.17 -6.91
C ARG A 82 6.63 7.46 -7.11
N PHE A 83 6.37 6.39 -6.38
CA PHE A 83 5.06 5.73 -6.41
C PHE A 83 3.94 6.64 -5.88
N PHE A 84 4.17 7.32 -4.76
CA PHE A 84 3.19 8.27 -4.20
C PHE A 84 3.01 9.49 -5.13
N GLU A 85 4.07 10.00 -5.73
CA GLU A 85 3.97 11.07 -6.73
C GLU A 85 3.15 10.68 -7.96
N LEU A 86 3.38 9.47 -8.51
CA LEU A 86 2.69 9.01 -9.72
C LEU A 86 1.22 8.68 -9.47
N THR A 87 0.90 8.15 -8.30
CA THR A 87 -0.48 7.81 -7.93
C THR A 87 -1.25 9.02 -7.39
N GLY A 88 -0.56 10.09 -6.97
CA GLY A 88 -1.17 11.24 -6.32
C GLY A 88 -1.74 10.93 -4.93
N ILE A 89 -1.37 9.78 -4.35
CA ILE A 89 -1.77 9.40 -3.00
C ILE A 89 -0.90 10.17 -2.01
N GLU A 90 -1.53 10.75 -1.00
CA GLU A 90 -0.81 11.48 0.05
C GLU A 90 -0.07 10.52 0.98
N PHE A 91 1.21 10.81 1.24
CA PHE A 91 2.00 10.07 2.21
C PHE A 91 1.72 10.61 3.63
N GLU A 92 0.93 9.87 4.39
CA GLU A 92 0.59 10.17 5.78
C GLU A 92 1.53 9.46 6.79
N LYS A 93 1.44 9.83 8.07
CA LYS A 93 2.28 9.26 9.15
C LYS A 93 2.05 7.75 9.34
N GLU A 94 0.86 7.26 9.04
CA GLU A 94 0.41 5.88 9.20
C GLU A 94 1.17 4.92 8.28
N HIS A 95 1.82 5.42 7.22
CA HIS A 95 2.69 4.62 6.37
C HIS A 95 4.01 4.23 7.04
N ILE A 96 4.40 4.95 8.10
CA ILE A 96 5.61 4.67 8.86
C ILE A 96 5.26 3.61 9.90
N ASP A 97 5.88 2.42 9.75
CA ASP A 97 5.74 1.34 10.72
C ASP A 97 6.16 1.81 12.10
N ASP A 98 5.39 1.49 13.13
CA ASP A 98 5.66 1.78 14.54
C ASP A 98 5.67 0.51 15.41
N PHE A 99 5.53 -0.67 14.80
CA PHE A 99 5.50 -1.93 15.51
C PHE A 99 6.89 -2.32 16.02
N LYS A 100 6.96 -3.37 16.87
CA LYS A 100 8.13 -3.79 17.66
C LYS A 100 9.49 -3.84 16.91
N HIS A 101 9.50 -3.98 15.59
CA HIS A 101 10.71 -4.02 14.75
C HIS A 101 10.69 -3.02 13.58
N ALA A 102 9.93 -1.93 13.71
CA ALA A 102 9.74 -0.88 12.72
C ALA A 102 11.03 -0.33 12.12
N GLY A 103 12.11 -0.29 12.90
CA GLY A 103 13.39 0.22 12.42
C GLY A 103 13.89 -0.48 11.14
N LEU A 104 13.49 -1.72 10.87
CA LEU A 104 13.87 -2.47 9.65
C LEU A 104 13.19 -1.95 8.38
N THR A 105 12.07 -1.23 8.50
CA THR A 105 11.34 -0.66 7.35
C THR A 105 11.89 0.71 6.95
N TYR A 106 12.62 1.39 7.84
CA TYR A 106 13.13 2.73 7.61
C TYR A 106 14.29 2.75 6.62
N LYS A 107 14.38 3.84 5.86
CA LYS A 107 15.51 4.09 4.96
C LYS A 107 16.75 4.50 5.79
N ARG A 108 17.66 3.55 6.01
CA ARG A 108 18.93 3.76 6.73
C ARG A 108 20.12 4.06 5.80
N SER A 109 19.87 4.75 4.69
CA SER A 109 20.87 5.04 3.67
C SER A 109 20.65 6.44 3.11
N ALA A 110 21.72 7.13 2.74
CA ALA A 110 21.67 8.44 2.09
C ALA A 110 21.13 8.40 0.65
N GLN A 111 20.92 7.21 0.07
CA GLN A 111 20.38 7.04 -1.27
C GLN A 111 18.86 7.32 -1.32
N LEU A 112 18.49 8.59 -1.32
CA LEU A 112 17.15 9.07 -1.61
C LEU A 112 17.10 9.51 -3.08
N ARG A 113 16.06 9.11 -3.80
CA ARG A 113 15.78 9.54 -5.17
C ARG A 113 14.47 10.32 -5.14
N HIS A 114 14.53 11.56 -5.60
CA HIS A 114 13.38 12.42 -5.86
C HIS A 114 13.04 12.27 -7.35
#